data_AF-A0A3B4CXP3-F1
#
_entry.id   AF-A0A3B4CXP3-F1
#
_cell.length_a   1.000
_cell.length_b   1.000
_cell.length_c   1.000
_cell.angle_alpha   90.00
_cell.angle_beta   90.00
_cell.angle_gamma   90.00
#
_symmetry.space_group_name_H-M   'P 1'
#
loop_
_entity.id
_entity.type
_entity.pdbx_description
1 polymer ?
#
loop_
_entity_poly.entity_id
_entity_poly.type
_entity_poly.pdbx_seq_one_letter_code
_entity_poly.pdbx_strand_id
1 'polypeptide(L)'
;MLSVDALQVAEEEVVVVEEPSSSRLGDIYTLVAEGCYPQAMNPIRKKNLKRYAQKFIIDDGRLYYVGPKKEEKREVVIEAERKRQIFLECHFNELGHHLGQKKTVHRIQSKYYWLGIVKDVVDWIKLCETCQHAERNKNMARTVRPIKVDGPWEIVAVEIVGPFPSTSHGGNTHVVIIMDYFSKWMEAFPVQQKESLCVARCISSSIHRYGLAKTVFCSQNGDFCEQVTKHLSERWNIGLKVTAADQPQYNALYDRSNSLLKESIKQVVAEKQAEWDDFLDPVLSLFRTSVNPTTKFTPFCLMFNRKASMSGELDLLSYEQEPGSFSLSEEAEGTFLSAMQEHQDKLRQMVFSNMNAAYKEEKKNAKRRGRNLSSITLTVTEPLCASDEPPSPKKLKEGLFLTFPVDTVLSTVQVTTDDRKNGLEYTLPGSDVH
;
A
#
# COMPACT_ATOMS: atom_id res chain seq x y z
N MET A 1 -9.92 21.26 5.91
CA MET A 1 -9.24 22.57 5.92
C MET A 1 -8.53 22.71 7.25
N LEU A 2 -7.20 22.67 7.27
CA LEU A 2 -6.40 23.04 8.45
C LEU A 2 -5.21 23.85 7.97
N SER A 3 -5.08 25.02 8.58
CA SER A 3 -4.21 26.16 8.26
C SER A 3 -2.74 25.77 8.08
N VAL A 4 -2.14 26.27 7.00
CA VAL A 4 -0.70 26.24 6.76
C VAL A 4 -0.16 27.58 7.22
N ASP A 5 0.21 27.69 8.49
CA ASP A 5 0.83 28.92 9.00
C ASP A 5 2.37 28.88 8.90
N ALA A 6 2.84 29.83 8.09
CA ALA A 6 4.00 30.69 8.26
C ALA A 6 5.40 30.08 8.37
N LEU A 7 6.06 29.97 7.22
CA LEU A 7 7.47 30.32 7.07
C LEU A 7 7.55 31.43 6.02
N GLN A 8 7.14 32.63 6.39
CA GLN A 8 7.42 33.85 5.62
C GLN A 8 8.86 34.25 5.93
N VAL A 9 9.76 33.88 5.01
CA VAL A 9 11.01 34.63 4.85
C VAL A 9 10.73 35.61 3.72
N ALA A 10 10.87 36.90 4.01
CA ALA A 10 10.61 37.98 3.08
C ALA A 10 11.38 37.75 1.77
N GLU A 11 10.65 37.53 0.68
CA GLU A 11 11.15 37.70 -0.68
C GLU A 11 11.20 39.21 -0.94
N GLU A 12 12.38 39.83 -0.77
CA GLU A 12 12.62 41.17 -1.31
C GLU A 12 12.85 41.05 -2.82
N GLU A 13 11.90 41.60 -3.59
CA GLU A 13 12.02 41.81 -5.03
C GLU A 13 13.34 42.52 -5.37
N VAL A 14 14.15 41.89 -6.21
CA VAL A 14 15.29 42.53 -6.87
C VAL A 14 14.95 42.66 -8.34
N VAL A 15 14.66 43.90 -8.74
CA VAL A 15 14.56 44.32 -10.14
C VAL A 15 15.89 43.97 -10.83
N VAL A 16 15.80 43.07 -11.81
CA VAL A 16 16.93 42.63 -12.64
C VAL A 16 17.17 43.69 -13.71
N VAL A 17 18.36 44.30 -13.67
CA VAL A 17 18.96 44.95 -14.84
C VAL A 17 20.31 44.26 -15.05
N GLU A 18 20.37 43.43 -16.08
CA GLU A 18 21.59 42.77 -16.55
C GLU A 18 22.47 43.79 -17.29
N GLU A 19 23.74 43.90 -16.88
CA GLU A 19 24.90 44.21 -17.74
C GLU A 19 26.20 43.80 -16.99
N PRO A 20 27.31 43.52 -17.71
CA PRO A 20 28.31 42.54 -17.31
C PRO A 20 29.43 43.10 -16.42
N SER A 21 30.12 42.20 -15.70
CA SER A 21 31.46 42.35 -15.11
C SER A 21 31.65 42.93 -13.69
N SER A 22 30.64 42.89 -12.82
CA SER A 22 30.91 42.85 -11.37
C SER A 22 29.81 42.09 -10.63
N SER A 23 30.18 40.99 -9.96
CA SER A 23 29.23 40.34 -9.06
C SER A 23 28.89 41.32 -7.93
N ARG A 24 27.61 41.44 -7.55
CA ARG A 24 27.19 42.32 -6.43
C ARG A 24 27.98 42.07 -5.14
N LEU A 25 28.49 40.85 -4.93
CA LEU A 25 29.38 40.49 -3.82
C LEU A 25 30.83 40.98 -4.04
N GLY A 26 31.29 41.05 -5.29
CA GLY A 26 32.54 41.70 -5.68
C GLY A 26 32.51 43.20 -5.40
N ASP A 27 31.43 43.91 -5.74
CA ASP A 27 31.26 45.34 -5.39
C ASP A 27 31.32 45.58 -3.88
N ILE A 28 30.77 44.65 -3.09
CA ILE A 28 30.82 44.69 -1.62
C ILE A 28 32.25 44.42 -1.14
N TYR A 29 32.94 43.45 -1.72
CA TYR A 29 34.34 43.16 -1.39
C TYR A 29 35.21 44.39 -1.63
N THR A 30 35.14 45.02 -2.81
CA THR A 30 35.88 46.25 -3.13
C THR A 30 35.58 47.37 -2.14
N LEU A 31 34.31 47.58 -1.79
CA LEU A 31 33.94 48.63 -0.84
C LEU A 31 34.45 48.37 0.58
N VAL A 32 34.44 47.11 1.04
CA VAL A 32 34.87 46.73 2.39
C VAL A 32 36.39 46.61 2.50
N ALA A 33 37.07 46.15 1.43
CA ALA A 33 38.52 45.96 1.38
C ALA A 33 39.29 47.25 1.07
N GLU A 34 38.84 47.99 0.05
CA GLU A 34 39.57 49.12 -0.54
C GLU A 34 38.96 50.47 -0.14
N GLY A 35 37.77 50.48 0.48
CA GLY A 35 37.08 51.70 0.89
C GLY A 35 36.56 52.56 -0.27
N CYS A 36 36.66 52.07 -1.51
CA CYS A 36 36.29 52.77 -2.72
C CYS A 36 35.01 52.18 -3.35
N TYR A 37 34.27 53.02 -4.07
CA TYR A 37 33.14 52.54 -4.86
C TYR A 37 33.62 52.09 -6.24
N PRO A 38 33.11 50.95 -6.77
CA PRO A 38 33.26 50.58 -8.17
C PRO A 38 32.93 51.75 -9.12
N GLN A 39 33.64 51.82 -10.26
CA GLN A 39 33.61 52.96 -11.18
C GLN A 39 32.18 53.29 -11.67
N ALA A 40 31.89 54.58 -11.81
CA ALA A 40 30.65 55.15 -12.36
C ALA A 40 29.29 54.67 -11.76
N MET A 41 29.18 54.46 -10.44
CA MET A 41 27.88 54.18 -9.81
C MET A 41 27.02 55.43 -9.51
N ASN A 42 25.71 55.33 -9.81
CA ASN A 42 24.67 56.30 -9.44
C ASN A 42 24.59 56.51 -7.91
N PRO A 43 24.35 57.75 -7.40
CA PRO A 43 24.15 58.06 -5.99
C PRO A 43 23.24 57.11 -5.21
N ILE A 44 22.13 56.66 -5.79
CA ILE A 44 21.16 55.75 -5.15
C ILE A 44 21.79 54.37 -4.93
N ARG A 45 22.50 53.84 -5.94
CA ARG A 45 23.20 52.54 -5.85
C ARG A 45 24.33 52.59 -4.81
N LYS A 46 25.08 53.69 -4.74
CA LYS A 46 26.10 53.90 -3.70
C LYS A 46 25.52 53.86 -2.29
N LYS A 47 24.38 54.55 -2.07
CA LYS A 47 23.68 54.55 -0.77
C LYS A 47 23.19 53.15 -0.37
N ASN A 48 22.63 52.41 -1.32
CA ASN A 48 22.15 51.05 -1.08
C ASN A 48 23.28 50.06 -0.83
N LEU A 49 24.37 50.14 -1.61
CA LEU A 49 25.56 49.33 -1.42
C LEU A 49 26.19 49.58 -0.05
N LYS A 50 26.36 50.86 0.34
CA LYS A 50 26.91 51.22 1.66
C LYS A 50 26.08 50.65 2.81
N ARG A 51 24.75 50.75 2.74
CA ARG A 51 23.85 50.16 3.75
C ARG A 51 23.98 48.63 3.82
N TYR A 52 24.08 47.98 2.67
CA TYR A 52 24.15 46.53 2.60
C TYR A 52 25.52 45.99 3.05
N ALA A 53 26.61 46.68 2.70
CA ALA A 53 27.98 46.34 3.07
C ALA A 53 28.23 46.36 4.59
N GLN A 54 27.43 47.08 5.38
CA GLN A 54 27.51 47.06 6.85
C GLN A 54 27.29 45.67 7.47
N LYS A 55 26.67 44.75 6.71
CA LYS A 55 26.43 43.36 7.13
C LYS A 55 27.61 42.44 6.82
N PHE A 56 28.72 42.98 6.30
CA PHE A 56 29.88 42.21 5.88
C PHE A 56 31.15 42.73 6.57
N ILE A 57 32.08 41.81 6.82
CA ILE A 57 33.42 42.11 7.33
C ILE A 57 34.44 41.32 6.51
N ILE A 58 35.67 41.80 6.48
CA ILE A 58 36.80 41.03 5.95
C ILE A 58 37.61 40.53 7.12
N ASP A 59 37.95 39.24 7.07
CA ASP A 59 38.84 38.59 8.01
C ASP A 59 39.72 37.61 7.24
N ASP A 60 41.03 37.62 7.50
CA ASP A 60 42.03 36.81 6.80
C ASP A 60 41.91 36.83 5.25
N GLY A 61 41.70 38.02 4.69
CA GLY A 61 41.55 38.23 3.24
C GLY A 61 40.24 37.72 2.62
N ARG A 62 39.34 37.12 3.42
CA ARG A 62 38.05 36.59 2.97
C ARG A 62 36.89 37.43 3.46
N LEU A 63 35.81 37.44 2.67
CA LEU A 63 34.58 38.15 3.01
C LEU A 63 33.67 37.26 3.86
N TYR A 64 33.19 37.81 4.97
CA TYR A 64 32.24 37.16 5.87
C TYR A 64 30.97 37.99 6.00
N TYR A 65 29.81 37.31 6.03
CA TYR A 65 28.52 37.89 6.36
C TYR A 65 28.26 37.74 7.86
N VAL A 66 27.98 38.86 8.52
CA VAL A 66 27.72 38.93 9.97
C VAL A 66 26.25 39.24 10.32
N GLY A 67 25.43 39.52 9.30
CA GLY A 67 24.03 39.88 9.48
C GLY A 67 23.82 41.22 10.21
N PRO A 68 22.55 41.58 10.49
CA PRO A 68 22.21 42.87 11.10
C PRO A 68 22.58 42.96 12.58
N LYS A 69 22.59 41.83 13.31
CA LYS A 69 22.92 41.76 14.75
C LYS A 69 24.39 41.47 15.05
N LYS A 70 25.19 41.11 14.03
CA LYS A 70 26.62 40.75 14.15
C LYS A 70 26.94 39.56 15.06
N GLU A 71 25.97 38.67 15.29
CA GLU A 71 26.10 37.52 16.21
C GLU A 71 26.67 36.26 15.54
N GLU A 72 26.50 36.11 14.21
CA GLU A 72 26.90 34.91 13.49
C GLU A 72 27.82 35.25 12.32
N LYS A 73 28.97 34.57 12.22
CA LYS A 73 29.95 34.77 11.14
C LYS A 73 29.83 33.65 10.11
N ARG A 74 29.50 34.00 8.86
CA ARG A 74 29.31 33.05 7.75
C ARG A 74 30.23 33.40 6.58
N GLU A 75 30.94 32.43 6.03
CA GLU A 75 31.88 32.65 4.92
C GLU A 75 31.12 32.96 3.62
N VAL A 76 31.47 34.05 2.93
CA VAL A 76 30.83 34.42 1.67
C VAL A 76 31.46 33.64 0.52
N VAL A 77 30.63 32.95 -0.26
CA VAL A 77 31.08 32.11 -1.37
C VAL A 77 30.62 32.72 -2.69
N ILE A 78 31.57 33.12 -3.53
CA ILE A 78 31.28 33.78 -4.82
C ILE A 78 31.32 32.76 -5.96
N GLU A 79 32.37 31.93 -6.01
CA GLU A 79 32.63 30.98 -7.08
C GLU A 79 31.55 29.89 -7.18
N ALA A 80 31.01 29.69 -8.39
CA ALA A 80 29.96 28.70 -8.64
C ALA A 80 30.41 27.28 -8.31
N GLU A 81 31.65 26.93 -8.64
CA GLU A 81 32.22 25.61 -8.36
C GLU A 81 32.32 25.34 -6.86
N ARG A 82 32.77 26.34 -6.09
CA ARG A 82 32.84 26.22 -4.63
C ARG A 82 31.46 26.05 -4.00
N LYS A 83 30.43 26.75 -4.50
CA LYS A 83 29.04 26.58 -4.01
C LYS A 83 28.55 25.15 -4.24
N ARG A 84 28.81 24.57 -5.43
CA ARG A 84 28.47 23.18 -5.74
C ARG A 84 29.19 22.21 -4.82
N GLN A 85 30.49 22.41 -4.60
CA GLN A 85 31.29 21.58 -3.72
C GLN A 85 30.73 21.57 -2.28
N ILE A 86 30.40 22.75 -1.73
CA ILE A 86 29.77 22.89 -0.41
C ILE A 86 28.43 22.15 -0.35
N PHE A 87 27.62 22.24 -1.41
CA PHE A 87 26.38 21.47 -1.49
C PHE A 87 26.63 19.97 -1.45
N LEU A 88 27.58 19.46 -2.24
CA LEU A 88 27.92 18.05 -2.27
C LEU A 88 28.34 17.56 -0.88
N GLU A 89 29.23 18.30 -0.22
CA GLU A 89 29.68 18.00 1.15
C GLU A 89 28.54 18.05 2.18
N CYS A 90 27.60 18.98 2.04
CA CYS A 90 26.49 19.10 3.00
C CYS A 90 25.37 18.06 2.76
N HIS A 91 25.22 17.58 1.53
CA HIS A 91 24.14 16.70 1.10
C HIS A 91 24.51 15.21 1.08
N PHE A 92 25.69 14.85 0.56
CA PHE A 92 26.13 13.47 0.37
C PHE A 92 26.98 12.89 1.50
N ASN A 93 27.63 13.74 2.30
CA ASN A 93 28.52 13.28 3.38
C ASN A 93 27.77 12.49 4.47
N GLU A 94 28.50 11.82 5.36
CA GLU A 94 27.99 11.01 6.47
C GLU A 94 27.05 11.80 7.41
N LEU A 95 27.20 13.11 7.49
CA LEU A 95 26.25 13.95 8.24
C LEU A 95 25.05 14.37 7.37
N GLY A 96 25.24 14.38 6.05
CA GLY A 96 24.36 14.80 4.96
C GLY A 96 23.22 13.84 4.68
N HIS A 97 23.54 12.56 4.43
CA HIS A 97 22.59 11.46 4.18
C HIS A 97 21.33 11.83 3.38
N HIS A 98 21.46 12.67 2.34
CA HIS A 98 20.32 13.13 1.54
C HIS A 98 19.18 13.76 2.35
N LEU A 99 19.51 14.39 3.48
CA LEU A 99 18.54 15.06 4.34
C LEU A 99 17.84 16.16 3.53
N GLY A 100 16.51 16.11 3.49
CA GLY A 100 15.69 16.94 2.58
C GLY A 100 15.98 18.44 2.65
N GLN A 101 15.46 19.17 1.66
CA GLN A 101 15.78 20.57 1.33
C GLN A 101 16.00 21.48 2.55
N LYS A 102 15.05 21.55 3.49
CA LYS A 102 15.14 22.43 4.67
C LYS A 102 16.39 22.17 5.53
N LYS A 103 16.75 20.91 5.76
CA LYS A 103 17.91 20.54 6.58
C LYS A 103 19.22 20.86 5.88
N THR A 104 19.29 20.58 4.58
CA THR A 104 20.47 20.91 3.76
C THR A 104 20.68 22.43 3.69
N VAL A 105 19.61 23.20 3.44
CA VAL A 105 19.66 24.67 3.45
C VAL A 105 20.14 25.21 4.80
N HIS A 106 19.56 24.73 5.91
CA HIS A 106 19.93 25.21 7.24
C HIS A 106 21.41 24.93 7.57
N ARG A 107 21.91 23.75 7.20
CA ARG A 107 23.32 23.38 7.39
C ARG A 107 24.27 24.24 6.58
N ILE A 108 23.92 24.54 5.34
CA ILE A 108 24.73 25.43 4.50
C ILE A 108 24.71 26.84 5.10
N GLN A 109 23.53 27.34 5.46
CA GLN A 109 23.36 28.68 6.01
C GLN A 109 24.02 28.87 7.38
N SER A 110 24.31 27.83 8.14
CA SER A 110 25.00 27.98 9.43
C SER A 110 26.49 28.31 9.28
N LYS A 111 27.10 28.02 8.13
CA LYS A 111 28.53 28.24 7.88
C LYS A 111 28.83 29.16 6.70
N TYR A 112 27.95 29.19 5.70
CA TYR A 112 28.20 29.86 4.43
C TYR A 112 27.10 30.85 4.07
N TYR A 113 27.45 31.80 3.21
CA TYR A 113 26.56 32.81 2.68
C TYR A 113 26.78 33.02 1.18
N TRP A 114 25.68 32.99 0.42
CA TRP A 114 25.61 33.57 -0.91
C TRP A 114 24.16 33.94 -1.23
N LEU A 115 23.98 34.81 -2.21
CA LEU A 115 22.66 35.18 -2.69
C LEU A 115 22.04 33.98 -3.40
N GLY A 116 20.87 33.54 -2.93
CA GLY A 116 20.13 32.45 -3.58
C GLY A 116 20.38 31.04 -3.05
N ILE A 117 21.02 30.85 -1.87
CA ILE A 117 21.26 29.51 -1.27
C ILE A 117 20.03 28.60 -1.37
N VAL A 118 18.85 29.09 -1.00
CA VAL A 118 17.62 28.29 -0.99
C VAL A 118 17.28 27.80 -2.40
N LYS A 119 17.33 28.69 -3.39
CA LYS A 119 17.02 28.37 -4.79
C LYS A 119 18.00 27.35 -5.33
N ASP A 120 19.30 27.61 -5.18
CA ASP A 120 20.36 26.74 -5.66
C ASP A 120 20.25 25.33 -5.05
N VAL A 121 20.10 25.22 -3.73
CA VAL A 121 19.98 23.93 -3.04
C VAL A 121 18.72 23.18 -3.45
N VAL A 122 17.59 23.87 -3.61
CA VAL A 122 16.36 23.25 -4.11
C VAL A 122 16.55 22.71 -5.51
N ASP A 123 17.17 23.47 -6.41
CA ASP A 123 17.40 23.06 -7.79
C ASP A 123 18.42 21.91 -7.89
N TRP A 124 19.48 21.91 -7.08
CA TRP A 124 20.44 20.81 -7.04
C TRP A 124 19.85 19.53 -6.44
N ILE A 125 19.02 19.62 -5.40
CA ILE A 125 18.31 18.44 -4.86
C ILE A 125 17.32 17.88 -5.88
N LYS A 126 16.71 18.72 -6.73
CA LYS A 126 15.85 18.21 -7.82
C LYS A 126 16.63 17.36 -8.82
N LEU A 127 17.93 17.57 -8.97
CA LEU A 127 18.80 16.76 -9.85
C LEU A 127 19.35 15.51 -9.16
N CYS A 128 19.16 15.36 -7.84
CA CYS A 128 19.64 14.21 -7.09
C CYS A 128 18.73 12.99 -7.30
N GLU A 129 19.25 11.95 -7.94
CA GLU A 129 18.50 10.72 -8.25
C GLU A 129 17.92 10.03 -7.00
N THR A 130 18.70 9.95 -5.92
CA THR A 130 18.28 9.34 -4.64
C THR A 130 17.08 10.07 -4.05
N CYS A 131 17.11 11.41 -4.03
CA CYS A 131 16.00 12.22 -3.54
C CYS A 131 14.79 12.15 -4.45
N GLN A 132 14.99 12.15 -5.78
CA GLN A 132 13.92 12.00 -6.76
C GLN A 132 13.22 10.64 -6.65
N HIS A 133 13.98 9.56 -6.48
CA HIS A 133 13.44 8.22 -6.29
C HIS A 133 12.62 8.13 -4.99
N ALA A 134 13.15 8.67 -3.88
CA ALA A 134 12.42 8.71 -2.61
C ALA A 134 11.11 9.53 -2.70
N GLU A 135 11.11 10.64 -3.43
CA GLU A 135 9.93 11.49 -3.61
C GLU A 135 8.87 10.83 -4.52
N ARG A 136 9.29 10.17 -5.61
CA ARG A 136 8.39 9.35 -6.45
C ARG A 136 7.71 8.26 -5.62
N ASN A 137 8.46 7.55 -4.78
CA ASN A 137 7.91 6.50 -3.92
C ASN A 137 6.90 7.05 -2.89
N LYS A 138 7.18 8.22 -2.29
CA LYS A 138 6.24 8.91 -1.38
C LYS A 138 4.95 9.34 -2.08
N ASN A 139 5.06 9.85 -3.31
CA ASN A 139 3.92 10.32 -4.09
C ASN A 139 3.07 9.16 -4.62
N MET A 140 3.67 8.02 -4.96
CA MET A 140 2.95 6.78 -5.27
C MET A 140 2.13 6.30 -4.06
N ALA A 141 2.74 6.26 -2.86
CA ALA A 141 2.02 5.92 -1.61
C ALA A 141 0.90 6.91 -1.25
N ARG A 142 0.98 8.17 -1.70
CA ARG A 142 -0.06 9.19 -1.45
C ARG A 142 -1.26 9.06 -2.40
N THR A 143 -1.05 8.48 -3.59
CA THR A 143 -1.98 8.56 -4.75
C THR A 143 -2.77 7.27 -5.03
N VAL A 144 -2.41 6.12 -4.46
CA VAL A 144 -3.28 4.93 -4.53
C VAL A 144 -4.68 5.34 -4.05
N ARG A 145 -5.72 5.12 -4.87
CA ARG A 145 -7.12 5.29 -4.48
C ARG A 145 -7.71 3.89 -4.30
N PRO A 146 -8.75 3.70 -3.46
CA PRO A 146 -9.46 2.44 -3.41
C PRO A 146 -9.97 2.10 -4.81
N ILE A 147 -9.77 0.85 -5.25
CA ILE A 147 -10.37 0.34 -6.47
C ILE A 147 -11.87 0.25 -6.21
N LYS A 148 -12.67 0.91 -7.04
CA LYS A 148 -14.14 0.83 -6.99
C LYS A 148 -14.59 -0.49 -7.61
N VAL A 149 -15.48 -1.20 -6.94
CA VAL A 149 -16.01 -2.50 -7.38
C VAL A 149 -17.46 -2.61 -6.90
N ASP A 150 -18.42 -2.85 -7.78
CA ASP A 150 -19.85 -2.79 -7.43
C ASP A 150 -20.46 -4.14 -7.06
N GLY A 151 -19.74 -5.25 -7.22
CA GLY A 151 -20.24 -6.55 -6.80
C GLY A 151 -19.28 -7.69 -7.06
N PRO A 152 -19.70 -8.93 -6.74
CA PRO A 152 -18.93 -10.12 -7.00
C PRO A 152 -18.59 -10.25 -8.49
N TRP A 153 -17.39 -10.74 -8.76
CA TRP A 153 -16.88 -11.05 -10.09
C TRP A 153 -16.72 -9.86 -11.04
N GLU A 154 -16.87 -8.61 -10.57
CA GLU A 154 -16.61 -7.46 -11.44
C GLU A 154 -15.12 -7.26 -11.70
N ILE A 155 -14.30 -7.39 -10.66
CA ILE A 155 -12.85 -7.24 -10.74
C ILE A 155 -12.21 -8.51 -10.20
N VAL A 156 -11.48 -9.18 -11.08
CA VAL A 156 -10.81 -10.44 -10.77
C VAL A 156 -9.30 -10.26 -10.92
N ALA A 157 -8.54 -10.82 -9.97
CA ALA A 157 -7.09 -10.81 -9.97
C ALA A 157 -6.57 -12.23 -10.18
N VAL A 158 -5.53 -12.36 -11.01
CA VAL A 158 -4.92 -13.64 -11.39
C VAL A 158 -3.44 -13.64 -10.99
N GLU A 159 -3.08 -14.59 -10.14
CA GLU A 159 -1.70 -14.83 -9.73
C GLU A 159 -1.26 -16.24 -10.08
N ILE A 160 0.03 -16.41 -10.38
CA ILE A 160 0.62 -17.72 -10.64
C ILE A 160 1.72 -17.97 -9.61
N VAL A 161 1.66 -19.10 -8.93
CA VAL A 161 2.58 -19.47 -7.86
C VAL A 161 3.30 -20.77 -8.24
N GLY A 162 4.60 -20.84 -7.95
CA GLY A 162 5.46 -21.96 -8.30
C GLY A 162 6.82 -21.47 -8.83
N PRO A 163 7.65 -22.37 -9.38
CA PRO A 163 7.39 -23.81 -9.50
C PRO A 163 7.47 -24.54 -8.16
N PHE A 164 6.70 -25.61 -8.04
CA PHE A 164 6.65 -26.58 -6.96
C PHE A 164 7.12 -27.96 -7.45
N PRO A 165 7.42 -28.91 -6.54
CA PRO A 165 7.64 -30.30 -6.90
C PRO A 165 6.48 -30.84 -7.74
N SER A 166 6.81 -31.62 -8.77
CA SER A 166 5.81 -32.19 -9.67
C SER A 166 4.95 -33.21 -8.94
N THR A 167 3.63 -33.10 -9.08
CA THR A 167 2.69 -34.05 -8.48
C THR A 167 2.72 -35.39 -9.20
N SER A 168 2.53 -36.47 -8.45
CA SER A 168 2.52 -37.85 -8.99
C SER A 168 1.39 -38.04 -10.00
N HIS A 169 0.26 -37.36 -9.77
CA HIS A 169 -0.92 -37.40 -10.63
C HIS A 169 -1.01 -36.09 -11.43
N GLY A 170 -0.78 -36.16 -12.74
CA GLY A 170 -0.93 -35.00 -13.62
C GLY A 170 0.30 -34.11 -13.75
N GLY A 171 1.35 -34.32 -12.96
CA GLY A 171 2.64 -33.63 -13.15
C GLY A 171 2.57 -32.12 -12.93
N ASN A 172 1.65 -31.65 -12.07
CA ASN A 172 1.43 -30.24 -11.83
C ASN A 172 2.62 -29.63 -11.09
N THR A 173 3.03 -28.43 -11.50
CA THR A 173 4.17 -27.72 -10.87
C THR A 173 3.83 -26.29 -10.48
N HIS A 174 2.69 -25.76 -10.91
CA HIS A 174 2.27 -24.40 -10.60
C HIS A 174 0.81 -24.38 -10.18
N VAL A 175 0.42 -23.28 -9.53
CA VAL A 175 -0.98 -23.00 -9.19
C VAL A 175 -1.38 -21.66 -9.76
N VAL A 176 -2.47 -21.62 -10.52
CA VAL A 176 -3.12 -20.39 -10.96
C VAL A 176 -4.20 -20.04 -9.94
N ILE A 177 -3.99 -18.94 -9.21
CA ILE A 177 -4.94 -18.40 -8.25
C ILE A 177 -5.78 -17.33 -8.95
N ILE A 178 -7.10 -17.43 -8.84
CA ILE A 178 -8.06 -16.44 -9.33
C ILE A 178 -8.86 -15.94 -8.13
N MET A 179 -8.80 -14.64 -7.88
CA MET A 179 -9.46 -14.00 -6.74
C MET A 179 -10.46 -12.94 -7.21
N ASP A 180 -11.69 -13.02 -6.70
CA ASP A 180 -12.63 -11.91 -6.80
C ASP A 180 -12.32 -10.83 -5.76
N TYR A 181 -12.21 -9.60 -6.22
CA TYR A 181 -11.81 -8.50 -5.36
C TYR A 181 -12.91 -8.08 -4.36
N PHE A 182 -14.20 -8.22 -4.71
CA PHE A 182 -15.32 -7.84 -3.86
C PHE A 182 -15.59 -8.84 -2.75
N SER A 183 -15.91 -10.08 -3.12
CA SER A 183 -16.27 -11.15 -2.18
C SER A 183 -15.06 -11.76 -1.48
N LYS A 184 -13.85 -11.58 -2.04
CA LYS A 184 -12.62 -12.30 -1.65
C LYS A 184 -12.70 -13.79 -1.92
N TRP A 185 -13.61 -14.21 -2.81
CA TRP A 185 -13.69 -15.58 -3.28
C TRP A 185 -12.43 -15.95 -4.03
N MET A 186 -11.91 -17.15 -3.76
CA MET A 186 -10.67 -17.64 -4.37
C MET A 186 -10.92 -18.96 -5.07
N GLU A 187 -10.26 -19.14 -6.20
CA GLU A 187 -10.09 -20.38 -6.94
C GLU A 187 -8.58 -20.64 -7.09
N ALA A 188 -8.17 -21.90 -7.03
CA ALA A 188 -6.79 -22.30 -7.25
C ALA A 188 -6.78 -23.52 -8.17
N PHE A 189 -6.10 -23.40 -9.31
CA PHE A 189 -6.03 -24.44 -10.33
C PHE A 189 -4.61 -24.97 -10.41
N PRO A 190 -4.37 -26.27 -10.20
CA PRO A 190 -3.07 -26.87 -10.43
C PRO A 190 -2.80 -26.94 -11.95
N VAL A 191 -1.59 -26.56 -12.37
CA VAL A 191 -1.18 -26.58 -13.78
C VAL A 191 0.25 -27.10 -13.92
N GLN A 192 0.52 -27.78 -15.04
CA GLN A 192 1.83 -28.36 -15.35
C GLN A 192 2.91 -27.30 -15.62
N GLN A 193 2.53 -26.18 -16.23
CA GLN A 193 3.46 -25.13 -16.65
C GLN A 193 2.83 -23.74 -16.56
N LYS A 194 3.68 -22.72 -16.49
CA LYS A 194 3.32 -21.30 -16.52
C LYS A 194 3.05 -20.83 -17.95
N GLU A 195 2.13 -21.49 -18.65
CA GLU A 195 1.74 -21.11 -20.02
C GLU A 195 0.51 -20.20 -20.03
N SER A 196 0.49 -19.25 -20.97
CA SER A 196 -0.63 -18.32 -21.17
C SER A 196 -1.93 -19.06 -21.54
N LEU A 197 -1.84 -20.15 -22.30
CA LEU A 197 -2.98 -21.00 -22.63
C LEU A 197 -3.59 -21.70 -21.40
N CYS A 198 -2.75 -22.17 -20.47
CA CYS A 198 -3.22 -22.77 -19.22
C CYS A 198 -3.98 -21.76 -18.38
N VAL A 199 -3.43 -20.55 -18.22
CA VAL A 199 -4.10 -19.46 -17.50
C VAL A 199 -5.42 -19.06 -18.17
N ALA A 200 -5.44 -18.96 -19.50
CA ALA A 200 -6.67 -18.68 -20.25
C ALA A 200 -7.74 -19.75 -20.02
N ARG A 201 -7.36 -21.03 -19.94
CA ARG A 201 -8.28 -22.14 -19.61
C ARG A 201 -8.85 -21.99 -18.21
N CYS A 202 -8.03 -21.65 -17.21
CA CYS A 202 -8.49 -21.42 -15.84
C CYS A 202 -9.49 -20.25 -15.78
N ILE A 203 -9.15 -19.11 -16.40
CA ILE A 203 -10.03 -17.93 -16.47
C ILE A 203 -11.35 -18.30 -17.17
N SER A 204 -11.27 -18.99 -18.31
CA SER A 204 -12.44 -19.45 -19.03
C SER A 204 -13.33 -20.35 -18.16
N SER A 205 -12.76 -21.33 -17.46
CA SER A 205 -13.51 -22.19 -16.55
C SER A 205 -14.24 -21.39 -15.47
N SER A 206 -13.56 -20.41 -14.86
CA SER A 206 -14.19 -19.53 -13.88
C SER A 206 -15.30 -18.65 -14.47
N ILE A 207 -15.14 -18.14 -15.69
CA ILE A 207 -16.17 -17.34 -16.38
C ILE A 207 -17.42 -18.18 -16.67
N HIS A 208 -17.25 -19.44 -17.09
CA HIS A 208 -18.39 -20.34 -17.30
C HIS A 208 -19.13 -20.67 -16.00
N ARG A 209 -18.46 -20.59 -14.84
CA ARG A 209 -19.06 -20.87 -13.53
C ARG A 209 -19.72 -19.66 -12.89
N TYR A 210 -19.10 -18.48 -12.99
CA TYR A 210 -19.49 -17.28 -12.24
C TYR A 210 -20.01 -16.14 -13.12
N GLY A 211 -19.89 -16.26 -14.44
CA GLY A 211 -20.20 -15.20 -15.39
C GLY A 211 -18.97 -14.38 -15.77
N LEU A 212 -19.19 -13.44 -16.69
CA LEU A 212 -18.13 -12.60 -17.25
C LEU A 212 -17.70 -11.52 -16.26
N ALA A 213 -16.39 -11.44 -15.99
CA ALA A 213 -15.84 -10.33 -15.22
C ALA A 213 -15.76 -9.03 -16.05
N LYS A 214 -15.97 -7.87 -15.41
CA LYS A 214 -15.79 -6.57 -16.09
C LYS A 214 -14.32 -6.26 -16.35
N THR A 215 -13.44 -6.67 -15.44
CA THR A 215 -12.00 -6.44 -15.56
C THR A 215 -11.22 -7.58 -14.93
N VAL A 216 -10.21 -8.08 -15.65
CA VAL A 216 -9.27 -9.08 -15.13
C VAL A 216 -7.87 -8.50 -15.12
N PHE A 217 -7.24 -8.57 -13.95
CA PHE A 217 -5.85 -8.21 -13.76
C PHE A 217 -5.00 -9.47 -13.59
N CYS A 218 -3.79 -9.46 -14.14
CA CYS A 218 -2.84 -10.54 -13.96
C CYS A 218 -1.52 -9.99 -13.43
N SER A 219 -0.91 -10.73 -12.50
CA SER A 219 0.42 -10.41 -11.93
C SER A 219 1.57 -10.50 -12.93
N GLN A 220 1.33 -11.05 -14.13
CA GLN A 220 2.33 -11.17 -15.18
C GLN A 220 2.44 -9.90 -16.04
N ASN A 221 3.46 -9.85 -16.91
CA ASN A 221 3.72 -8.72 -17.78
C ASN A 221 2.65 -8.55 -18.88
N GLY A 222 2.70 -7.41 -19.58
CA GLY A 222 1.76 -7.04 -20.64
C GLY A 222 1.67 -8.09 -21.75
N ASP A 223 2.82 -8.54 -22.27
CA ASP A 223 2.89 -9.52 -23.37
C ASP A 223 2.21 -10.85 -23.00
N PHE A 224 2.42 -11.33 -21.77
CA PHE A 224 1.75 -12.52 -21.26
C PHE A 224 0.23 -12.32 -21.20
N CYS A 225 -0.22 -11.17 -20.70
CA CYS A 225 -1.65 -10.84 -20.62
C CYS A 225 -2.31 -10.74 -21.99
N GLU A 226 -1.60 -10.23 -22.99
CA GLU A 226 -2.07 -10.16 -24.37
C GLU A 226 -2.26 -11.56 -24.96
N GLN A 227 -1.31 -12.47 -24.73
CA GLN A 227 -1.44 -13.87 -25.15
C GLN A 227 -2.62 -14.57 -24.49
N VAL A 228 -2.83 -14.37 -23.18
CA VAL A 228 -3.99 -14.90 -22.45
C VAL A 228 -5.29 -14.36 -23.07
N THR A 229 -5.35 -13.05 -23.33
CA THR A 229 -6.50 -12.38 -23.96
C THR A 229 -6.80 -12.97 -25.34
N LYS A 230 -5.76 -13.17 -26.15
CA LYS A 230 -5.87 -13.79 -27.48
C LYS A 230 -6.45 -15.21 -27.38
N HIS A 231 -5.93 -16.04 -26.47
CA HIS A 231 -6.44 -17.39 -26.27
C HIS A 231 -7.90 -17.41 -25.80
N LEU A 232 -8.30 -16.51 -24.89
CA LEU A 232 -9.69 -16.37 -24.44
C LEU A 232 -10.63 -16.07 -25.63
N SER A 233 -10.23 -15.14 -26.49
CA SER A 233 -11.03 -14.76 -27.67
C SER A 233 -11.06 -15.87 -28.73
N GLU A 234 -9.92 -16.42 -29.13
CA GLU A 234 -9.83 -17.37 -30.25
C GLU A 234 -10.43 -18.74 -29.94
N ARG A 235 -10.24 -19.23 -28.70
CA ARG A 235 -10.62 -20.60 -28.34
C ARG A 235 -11.96 -20.72 -27.64
N TRP A 236 -12.36 -19.69 -26.88
CA TRP A 236 -13.60 -19.70 -26.11
C TRP A 236 -14.58 -18.60 -26.52
N ASN A 237 -14.24 -17.77 -27.52
CA ASN A 237 -15.05 -16.62 -27.93
C ASN A 237 -15.38 -15.65 -26.78
N ILE A 238 -14.43 -15.51 -25.83
CA ILE A 238 -14.56 -14.62 -24.68
C ILE A 238 -13.83 -13.31 -25.01
N GLY A 239 -14.58 -12.25 -25.28
CA GLY A 239 -14.07 -10.89 -25.57
C GLY A 239 -13.58 -10.13 -24.33
N LEU A 240 -12.79 -10.77 -23.47
CA LEU A 240 -12.32 -10.21 -22.20
C LEU A 240 -10.85 -9.83 -22.28
N LYS A 241 -10.54 -8.56 -22.01
CA LYS A 241 -9.15 -8.08 -21.92
C LYS A 241 -8.56 -8.36 -20.55
N VAL A 242 -7.44 -9.10 -20.52
CA VAL A 242 -6.59 -9.28 -19.33
C VAL A 242 -5.53 -8.19 -19.31
N THR A 243 -5.37 -7.53 -18.16
CA THR A 243 -4.46 -6.39 -17.99
C THR A 243 -3.37 -6.71 -16.96
N ALA A 244 -2.13 -6.31 -17.23
CA ALA A 244 -1.06 -6.46 -16.26
C ALA A 244 -1.30 -5.57 -15.02
N ALA A 245 -1.06 -6.10 -13.83
CA ALA A 245 -1.16 -5.37 -12.57
C ALA A 245 0.14 -4.58 -12.24
N ASP A 246 0.70 -3.88 -13.23
CA ASP A 246 1.99 -3.18 -13.12
C ASP A 246 1.93 -1.87 -12.34
N GLN A 247 0.73 -1.30 -12.18
CA GLN A 247 0.52 -0.07 -11.44
C GLN A 247 0.42 -0.33 -9.92
N PRO A 248 1.08 0.47 -9.07
CA PRO A 248 1.01 0.33 -7.60
C PRO A 248 -0.40 0.38 -7.02
N GLN A 249 -1.34 0.99 -7.75
CA GLN A 249 -2.74 1.06 -7.36
C GLN A 249 -3.41 -0.32 -7.32
N TYR A 250 -2.92 -1.28 -8.10
CA TYR A 250 -3.46 -2.64 -8.19
C TYR A 250 -2.84 -3.60 -7.17
N ASN A 251 -1.88 -3.16 -6.37
CA ASN A 251 -1.40 -3.93 -5.22
C ASN A 251 -2.54 -4.27 -4.24
N ALA A 252 -3.56 -3.41 -4.16
CA ALA A 252 -4.73 -3.63 -3.33
C ALA A 252 -5.54 -4.88 -3.75
N LEU A 253 -5.45 -5.31 -5.02
CA LEU A 253 -6.10 -6.53 -5.50
C LEU A 253 -5.58 -7.78 -4.79
N TYR A 254 -4.30 -7.78 -4.45
CA TYR A 254 -3.60 -8.89 -3.82
C TYR A 254 -3.48 -8.63 -2.33
N ASP A 255 -4.64 -8.58 -1.65
CA ASP A 255 -4.68 -8.26 -0.23
C ASP A 255 -4.00 -9.34 0.65
N ARG A 256 -4.01 -9.12 1.97
CA ARG A 256 -3.39 -10.04 2.94
C ARG A 256 -3.90 -11.47 2.80
N SER A 257 -5.16 -11.67 2.42
CA SER A 257 -5.78 -12.99 2.26
C SER A 257 -5.09 -13.77 1.14
N ASN A 258 -4.71 -13.10 0.06
CA ASN A 258 -3.95 -13.71 -1.02
C ASN A 258 -2.55 -14.15 -0.57
N SER A 259 -1.86 -13.30 0.21
CA SER A 259 -0.55 -13.64 0.77
C SER A 259 -0.64 -14.86 1.69
N LEU A 260 -1.68 -14.90 2.53
CA LEU A 260 -1.94 -16.02 3.42
C LEU A 260 -2.25 -17.31 2.65
N LEU A 261 -3.08 -17.25 1.60
CA LEU A 261 -3.35 -18.42 0.75
C LEU A 261 -2.06 -18.97 0.11
N LYS A 262 -1.18 -18.09 -0.38
CA LYS A 262 0.11 -18.50 -0.94
C LYS A 262 1.00 -19.20 0.08
N GLU A 263 1.01 -18.72 1.32
CA GLU A 263 1.72 -19.36 2.43
C GLU A 263 1.11 -20.73 2.75
N SER A 264 -0.22 -20.83 2.84
CA SER A 264 -0.92 -22.10 3.05
C SER A 264 -0.64 -23.12 1.94
N ILE A 265 -0.67 -22.70 0.67
CA ILE A 265 -0.32 -23.58 -0.46
C ILE A 265 1.13 -24.06 -0.33
N LYS A 266 2.08 -23.18 -0.02
CA LYS A 266 3.48 -23.56 0.19
C LYS A 266 3.65 -24.57 1.32
N GLN A 267 2.89 -24.40 2.41
CA GLN A 267 2.90 -25.33 3.54
C GLN A 267 2.37 -26.70 3.11
N VAL A 268 1.23 -26.75 2.41
CA VAL A 268 0.68 -28.00 1.87
C VAL A 268 1.67 -28.67 0.92
N VAL A 269 2.33 -27.91 0.05
CA VAL A 269 3.38 -28.44 -0.83
C VAL A 269 4.54 -29.03 -0.02
N ALA A 270 4.95 -28.40 1.07
CA ALA A 270 6.03 -28.91 1.92
C ALA A 270 5.63 -30.21 2.64
N GLU A 271 4.38 -30.33 3.09
CA GLU A 271 3.87 -31.48 3.83
C GLU A 271 3.44 -32.65 2.92
N LYS A 272 2.92 -32.34 1.72
CA LYS A 272 2.26 -33.27 0.77
C LYS A 272 2.86 -33.17 -0.63
N GLN A 273 4.19 -33.24 -0.74
CA GLN A 273 4.95 -32.93 -1.97
C GLN A 273 4.41 -33.55 -3.26
N ALA A 274 3.96 -34.81 -3.25
CA ALA A 274 3.55 -35.52 -4.45
C ALA A 274 2.05 -35.38 -4.77
N GLU A 275 1.26 -34.86 -3.84
CA GLU A 275 -0.21 -34.91 -3.86
C GLU A 275 -0.82 -33.56 -3.47
N TRP A 276 -0.02 -32.48 -3.47
CA TRP A 276 -0.45 -31.18 -2.95
C TRP A 276 -1.62 -30.58 -3.73
N ASP A 277 -1.83 -30.99 -4.97
CA ASP A 277 -2.92 -30.56 -5.83
C ASP A 277 -4.29 -31.03 -5.32
N ASP A 278 -4.38 -32.23 -4.73
CA ASP A 278 -5.61 -32.75 -4.12
C ASP A 278 -6.05 -31.97 -2.87
N PHE A 279 -5.12 -31.25 -2.23
CA PHE A 279 -5.38 -30.48 -1.02
C PHE A 279 -5.74 -29.01 -1.29
N LEU A 280 -5.75 -28.56 -2.56
CA LEU A 280 -6.11 -27.18 -2.89
C LEU A 280 -7.55 -26.86 -2.50
N ASP A 281 -8.52 -27.71 -2.82
CA ASP A 281 -9.94 -27.48 -2.50
C ASP A 281 -10.22 -27.45 -0.98
N PRO A 282 -9.69 -28.40 -0.18
CA PRO A 282 -9.76 -28.31 1.28
C PRO A 282 -9.21 -26.99 1.84
N VAL A 283 -8.06 -26.53 1.35
CA VAL A 283 -7.50 -25.23 1.75
C VAL A 283 -8.45 -24.09 1.34
N LEU A 284 -8.89 -24.05 0.09
CA LEU A 284 -9.80 -23.02 -0.40
C LEU A 284 -11.10 -22.97 0.40
N SER A 285 -11.64 -24.13 0.80
CA SER A 285 -12.84 -24.20 1.64
C SER A 285 -12.68 -23.40 2.93
N LEU A 286 -11.54 -23.51 3.62
CA LEU A 286 -11.25 -22.75 4.83
C LEU A 286 -11.29 -21.24 4.58
N PHE A 287 -10.70 -20.77 3.48
CA PHE A 287 -10.72 -19.35 3.13
C PHE A 287 -12.13 -18.87 2.73
N ARG A 288 -12.90 -19.72 2.03
CA ARG A 288 -14.26 -19.43 1.56
C ARG A 288 -15.25 -19.31 2.72
N THR A 289 -15.08 -20.10 3.78
CA THR A 289 -16.00 -20.13 4.94
C THR A 289 -15.52 -19.32 6.13
N SER A 290 -14.25 -18.88 6.17
CA SER A 290 -13.74 -18.01 7.24
C SER A 290 -14.09 -16.53 7.00
N VAL A 291 -14.32 -15.80 8.09
CA VAL A 291 -14.61 -14.36 8.01
C VAL A 291 -13.38 -13.61 7.52
N ASN A 292 -13.52 -12.88 6.41
CA ASN A 292 -12.43 -12.10 5.87
C ASN A 292 -12.23 -10.81 6.70
N PRO A 293 -11.00 -10.49 7.16
CA PRO A 293 -10.74 -9.29 7.95
C PRO A 293 -11.08 -7.96 7.28
N THR A 294 -11.05 -7.90 5.94
CA THR A 294 -11.32 -6.70 5.14
C THR A 294 -12.82 -6.50 4.95
N THR A 295 -13.55 -7.53 4.52
CA THR A 295 -14.99 -7.40 4.23
C THR A 295 -15.85 -7.58 5.48
N LYS A 296 -15.34 -8.26 6.52
CA LYS A 296 -16.06 -8.72 7.73
C LYS A 296 -17.15 -9.77 7.46
N PHE A 297 -17.16 -10.35 6.27
CA PHE A 297 -18.04 -11.45 5.89
C PHE A 297 -17.22 -12.62 5.36
N THR A 298 -17.83 -13.81 5.30
CA THR A 298 -17.22 -14.96 4.64
C THR A 298 -17.36 -14.79 3.12
N PRO A 299 -16.34 -15.15 2.31
CA PRO A 299 -16.47 -15.10 0.85
C PRO A 299 -17.65 -15.89 0.32
N PHE A 300 -17.96 -17.04 0.94
CA PHE A 300 -19.11 -17.86 0.56
C PHE A 300 -20.45 -17.12 0.74
N CYS A 301 -20.62 -16.40 1.84
CA CYS A 301 -21.82 -15.60 2.06
C CYS A 301 -21.94 -14.48 1.01
N LEU A 302 -20.84 -13.81 0.68
CA LEU A 302 -20.84 -12.74 -0.32
C LEU A 302 -21.08 -13.25 -1.75
N MET A 303 -20.65 -14.47 -2.08
CA MET A 303 -20.88 -15.06 -3.40
C MET A 303 -22.28 -15.65 -3.57
N PHE A 304 -22.81 -16.33 -2.55
CA PHE A 304 -24.03 -17.13 -2.68
C PHE A 304 -25.21 -16.60 -1.86
N ASN A 305 -25.03 -15.49 -1.14
CA ASN A 305 -26.05 -14.88 -0.28
C ASN A 305 -26.67 -15.87 0.74
N ARG A 306 -25.85 -16.82 1.22
CA ARG A 306 -26.23 -17.82 2.21
C ARG A 306 -25.02 -18.29 3.00
N LYS A 307 -25.24 -18.87 4.18
CA LYS A 307 -24.17 -19.54 4.92
C LYS A 307 -23.84 -20.89 4.26
N ALA A 308 -22.58 -21.28 4.32
CA ALA A 308 -22.18 -22.64 3.97
C ALA A 308 -22.69 -23.57 5.08
N SER A 309 -23.42 -24.62 4.72
CA SER A 309 -23.79 -25.67 5.67
C SER A 309 -22.61 -26.62 5.78
N MET A 310 -22.01 -26.69 6.97
CA MET A 310 -20.93 -27.63 7.25
C MET A 310 -21.52 -28.90 7.87
N SER A 311 -20.93 -30.06 7.59
CA SER A 311 -21.46 -31.37 7.99
C SER A 311 -21.77 -31.55 9.49
N GLY A 312 -21.24 -30.69 10.36
CA GLY A 312 -21.57 -30.68 11.80
C GLY A 312 -22.82 -29.87 12.19
N GLU A 313 -23.38 -29.04 11.31
CA GLU A 313 -24.59 -28.22 11.58
C GLU A 313 -25.89 -28.88 11.10
N LEU A 314 -25.79 -29.94 10.28
CA LEU A 314 -26.95 -30.56 9.64
C LEU A 314 -27.86 -31.28 10.64
N ASP A 315 -27.32 -31.76 11.76
CA ASP A 315 -28.06 -32.45 12.84
C ASP A 315 -28.97 -31.52 13.67
N LEU A 316 -28.80 -30.19 13.58
CA LEU A 316 -29.62 -29.21 14.31
C LEU A 316 -30.79 -28.65 13.48
N LEU A 317 -30.76 -28.82 12.15
CA LEU A 317 -31.76 -28.26 11.23
C LEU A 317 -32.74 -29.31 10.69
N SER A 318 -32.59 -30.58 11.07
CA SER A 318 -33.43 -31.67 10.60
C SER A 318 -34.77 -31.82 11.33
N TYR A 319 -35.23 -30.84 12.13
CA TYR A 319 -36.49 -30.98 12.89
C TYR A 319 -37.67 -30.11 12.47
N GLU A 320 -37.53 -29.12 11.57
CA GLU A 320 -38.71 -28.34 11.15
C GLU A 320 -38.67 -27.98 9.67
N GLN A 321 -39.17 -28.89 8.82
CA GLN A 321 -39.83 -28.52 7.57
C GLN A 321 -40.62 -29.72 7.01
N GLU A 322 -41.91 -29.75 7.31
CA GLU A 322 -42.89 -30.51 6.53
C GLU A 322 -42.91 -29.96 5.09
N PRO A 323 -42.88 -30.82 4.05
CA PRO A 323 -42.89 -30.39 2.66
C PRO A 323 -44.31 -29.95 2.26
N GLY A 324 -44.70 -28.75 2.68
CA GLY A 324 -45.89 -28.08 2.17
C GLY A 324 -45.60 -27.52 0.77
N SER A 325 -46.37 -27.95 -0.24
CA SER A 325 -46.32 -27.38 -1.58
C SER A 325 -46.74 -25.90 -1.53
N PHE A 326 -45.77 -25.00 -1.43
CA PHE A 326 -46.01 -23.56 -1.43
C PHE A 326 -46.06 -23.07 -2.89
N SER A 327 -47.26 -22.95 -3.47
CA SER A 327 -47.43 -22.13 -4.67
C SER A 327 -47.39 -20.66 -4.23
N LEU A 328 -46.26 -19.98 -4.42
CA LEU A 328 -46.18 -18.55 -4.20
C LEU A 328 -47.06 -17.84 -5.25
N SER A 329 -47.89 -16.89 -4.82
CA SER A 329 -48.57 -15.99 -5.77
C SER A 329 -47.53 -15.07 -6.41
N GLU A 330 -47.78 -14.58 -7.64
CA GLU A 330 -46.87 -13.62 -8.32
C GLU A 330 -46.56 -12.38 -7.44
N GLU A 331 -47.53 -11.93 -6.63
CA GLU A 331 -47.34 -10.83 -5.67
C GLU A 331 -46.40 -11.20 -4.51
N ALA A 332 -46.45 -12.44 -4.03
CA ALA A 332 -45.55 -12.95 -2.99
C ALA A 332 -44.12 -13.14 -3.53
N GLU A 333 -43.97 -13.57 -4.79
CA GLU A 333 -42.68 -13.65 -5.48
C GLU A 333 -42.05 -12.26 -5.68
N GLY A 334 -42.83 -11.28 -6.14
CA GLY A 334 -42.37 -9.89 -6.30
C GLY A 334 -41.93 -9.25 -4.98
N THR A 335 -42.65 -9.53 -3.90
CA THR A 335 -42.30 -9.06 -2.54
C THR A 335 -41.02 -9.71 -2.04
N PHE A 336 -40.86 -11.02 -2.25
CA PHE A 336 -39.67 -11.77 -1.86
C PHE A 336 -38.41 -11.31 -2.63
N LEU A 337 -38.50 -11.14 -3.95
CA LEU A 337 -37.39 -10.64 -4.76
C LEU A 337 -36.96 -9.23 -4.35
N SER A 338 -37.92 -8.36 -4.03
CA SER A 338 -37.63 -7.01 -3.55
C SER A 338 -36.91 -7.03 -2.19
N ALA A 339 -37.34 -7.89 -1.27
CA ALA A 339 -36.68 -8.06 0.03
C ALA A 339 -35.26 -8.62 -0.11
N MET A 340 -35.05 -9.57 -1.04
CA MET A 340 -33.71 -10.10 -1.35
C MET A 340 -32.80 -9.02 -1.93
N GLN A 341 -33.31 -8.20 -2.86
CA GLN A 341 -32.56 -7.11 -3.46
C GLN A 341 -32.15 -6.07 -2.42
N GLU A 342 -33.08 -5.67 -1.54
CA GLU A 342 -32.79 -4.74 -0.45
C GLU A 342 -31.73 -5.30 0.51
N HIS A 343 -31.81 -6.60 0.83
CA HIS A 343 -30.80 -7.27 1.64
C HIS A 343 -29.41 -7.24 0.99
N GLN A 344 -29.34 -7.55 -0.32
CA GLN A 344 -28.08 -7.49 -1.08
C GLN A 344 -27.50 -6.08 -1.13
N ASP A 345 -28.34 -5.05 -1.30
CA ASP A 345 -27.87 -3.67 -1.34
C ASP A 345 -27.35 -3.20 0.03
N LYS A 346 -28.00 -3.62 1.13
CA LYS A 346 -27.48 -3.39 2.49
C LYS A 346 -26.15 -4.09 2.72
N LEU A 347 -26.02 -5.37 2.36
CA LEU A 347 -24.78 -6.13 2.44
C LEU A 347 -23.66 -5.45 1.66
N ARG A 348 -23.94 -5.07 0.41
CA ARG A 348 -23.03 -4.33 -0.46
C ARG A 348 -22.53 -3.04 0.20
N GLN A 349 -23.42 -2.22 0.75
CA GLN A 349 -23.04 -0.98 1.45
C GLN A 349 -22.12 -1.24 2.65
N MET A 350 -22.39 -2.29 3.44
CA MET A 350 -21.53 -2.67 4.56
C MET A 350 -20.13 -3.10 4.09
N VAL A 351 -20.06 -3.96 3.07
CA VAL A 351 -18.78 -4.41 2.48
C VAL A 351 -17.97 -3.21 1.99
N PHE A 352 -18.61 -2.27 1.29
CA PHE A 352 -17.97 -1.04 0.84
C PHE A 352 -17.40 -0.19 1.98
N SER A 353 -18.18 -0.01 3.04
CA SER A 353 -17.72 0.73 4.22
C SER A 353 -16.49 0.06 4.83
N ASN A 354 -16.53 -1.27 4.99
CA ASN A 354 -15.47 -2.07 5.57
C ASN A 354 -14.18 -2.04 4.73
N MET A 355 -14.28 -2.24 3.42
CA MET A 355 -13.13 -2.15 2.49
C MET A 355 -12.49 -0.76 2.51
N ASN A 356 -13.31 0.30 2.53
CA ASN A 356 -12.82 1.67 2.62
C ASN A 356 -12.13 1.97 3.96
N ALA A 357 -12.65 1.42 5.06
CA ALA A 357 -12.03 1.53 6.38
C ALA A 357 -10.67 0.81 6.41
N ALA A 358 -10.61 -0.45 5.96
CA ALA A 358 -9.38 -1.23 5.88
C ALA A 358 -8.31 -0.53 5.03
N TYR A 359 -8.70 0.00 3.87
CA TYR A 359 -7.81 0.78 3.01
C TYR A 359 -7.25 2.04 3.72
N LYS A 360 -8.10 2.78 4.46
CA LYS A 360 -7.66 3.97 5.22
C LYS A 360 -6.65 3.59 6.31
N GLU A 361 -6.85 2.46 6.98
CA GLU A 361 -5.93 1.94 8.00
C GLU A 361 -4.59 1.52 7.39
N GLU A 362 -4.61 0.80 6.26
CA GLU A 362 -3.40 0.39 5.57
C GLU A 362 -2.57 1.61 5.13
N LYS A 363 -3.23 2.65 4.59
CA LYS A 363 -2.56 3.92 4.25
C LYS A 363 -1.94 4.60 5.48
N LYS A 364 -2.59 4.54 6.64
CA LYS A 364 -2.02 5.07 7.91
C LYS A 364 -0.81 4.24 8.33
N ASN A 365 -0.90 2.92 8.26
CA ASN A 365 0.18 2.00 8.64
C ASN A 365 1.39 2.12 7.70
N ALA A 366 1.19 2.25 6.38
CA ALA A 366 2.24 2.50 5.42
C ALA A 366 3.00 3.81 5.72
N LYS A 367 2.26 4.89 6.06
CA LYS A 367 2.87 6.16 6.51
C LYS A 367 3.69 6.01 7.80
N ARG A 368 3.26 5.16 8.74
CA ARG A 368 4.00 4.87 9.97
C ARG A 368 5.27 4.05 9.68
N ARG A 369 5.18 3.01 8.85
CA ARG A 369 6.34 2.20 8.42
C ARG A 369 7.39 3.06 7.70
N GLY A 370 6.96 3.93 6.80
CA GLY A 370 7.86 4.88 6.13
C GLY A 370 8.51 5.93 7.04
N ARG A 371 8.01 6.12 8.28
CA ARG A 371 8.65 6.94 9.31
C ARG A 371 9.63 6.16 10.18
N ASN A 372 9.41 4.86 10.37
CA ASN A 372 10.22 3.99 11.25
C ASN A 372 11.37 3.29 10.53
N LEU A 373 11.42 3.29 9.20
CA LEU A 373 12.61 2.88 8.44
C LEU A 373 13.66 4.01 8.41
N SER A 374 14.17 4.34 9.59
CA SER A 374 15.52 4.90 9.75
C SER A 374 16.44 3.75 10.12
N SER A 375 17.09 3.20 9.09
CA SER A 375 18.28 2.33 9.10
C SER A 375 18.76 1.80 10.47
N ILE A 376 18.44 0.53 10.77
CA ILE A 376 19.36 -0.30 11.55
C ILE A 376 20.37 -0.85 10.55
N THR A 377 21.54 -0.23 10.48
CA THR A 377 22.70 -0.75 9.75
C THR A 377 23.31 -1.86 10.60
N LEU A 378 23.07 -3.13 10.25
CA LEU A 378 23.94 -4.22 10.70
C LEU A 378 25.17 -4.21 9.80
N THR A 379 26.28 -3.73 10.33
CA THR A 379 27.60 -3.84 9.70
C THR A 379 28.01 -5.31 9.71
N VAL A 380 27.85 -5.99 8.58
CA VAL A 380 28.60 -7.22 8.30
C VAL A 380 29.96 -6.77 7.77
N THR A 381 30.99 -6.89 8.62
CA THR A 381 32.38 -6.84 8.17
C THR A 381 32.81 -8.24 7.72
N GLU A 382 33.70 -8.25 6.73
CA GLU A 382 34.03 -9.29 5.75
C GLU A 382 34.40 -10.71 6.24
N PRO A 383 34.36 -11.71 5.34
CA PRO A 383 34.73 -13.09 5.63
C PRO A 383 36.25 -13.31 5.54
N LEU A 384 36.83 -13.88 6.59
CA LEU A 384 38.13 -14.55 6.52
C LEU A 384 37.90 -16.06 6.44
N CYS A 385 38.56 -16.69 5.46
CA CYS A 385 38.50 -18.12 5.18
C CYS A 385 39.04 -19.02 6.31
N ALA A 386 38.56 -20.27 6.24
CA ALA A 386 39.11 -21.54 6.76
C ALA A 386 38.77 -21.93 8.21
N SER A 387 37.93 -22.96 8.39
CA SER A 387 38.38 -24.36 8.57
C SER A 387 37.19 -25.29 8.90
N ASP A 388 37.34 -26.55 8.50
CA ASP A 388 36.40 -27.68 8.55
C ASP A 388 35.76 -28.03 9.91
N GLU A 389 34.43 -28.21 9.94
CA GLU A 389 33.64 -29.32 10.53
C GLU A 389 32.18 -28.86 10.84
N PRO A 390 31.15 -29.72 10.67
CA PRO A 390 29.76 -29.33 10.87
C PRO A 390 29.27 -29.54 12.31
N PRO A 391 28.58 -28.58 12.95
CA PRO A 391 27.95 -28.84 14.24
C PRO A 391 26.55 -29.47 14.07
N SER A 392 26.30 -30.47 14.92
CA SER A 392 25.07 -31.30 15.02
C SER A 392 23.76 -30.52 15.27
N PRO A 393 22.58 -31.05 14.92
CA PRO A 393 21.31 -30.39 15.16
C PRO A 393 20.79 -30.72 16.56
N LYS A 394 20.74 -29.74 17.47
CA LYS A 394 19.95 -29.87 18.71
C LYS A 394 19.16 -28.60 19.01
N LYS A 395 17.85 -28.84 19.18
CA LYS A 395 16.78 -28.01 19.78
C LYS A 395 16.09 -27.00 18.85
N LEU A 396 15.22 -27.53 17.97
CA LEU A 396 13.99 -26.84 17.58
C LEU A 396 13.13 -26.63 18.84
N LYS A 397 12.81 -25.38 19.14
CA LYS A 397 11.79 -25.05 20.16
C LYS A 397 10.43 -25.46 19.61
N GLU A 398 9.79 -26.39 20.30
CA GLU A 398 8.34 -26.55 20.28
C GLU A 398 7.68 -25.24 20.74
N GLY A 399 6.62 -24.84 20.03
CA GLY A 399 5.73 -23.77 20.50
C GLY A 399 5.37 -22.77 19.41
N LEU A 400 4.50 -23.16 18.49
CA LEU A 400 3.60 -22.27 17.75
C LEU A 400 2.35 -23.07 17.37
N PHE A 401 1.64 -23.56 18.40
CA PHE A 401 0.24 -23.91 18.24
C PHE A 401 -0.54 -22.61 18.04
N LEU A 402 -1.01 -22.36 16.82
CA LEU A 402 -2.01 -21.32 16.55
C LEU A 402 -3.36 -21.84 17.03
N THR A 403 -3.66 -21.67 18.32
CA THR A 403 -5.04 -21.71 18.81
C THR A 403 -5.72 -20.39 18.49
N PHE A 404 -6.74 -20.42 17.64
CA PHE A 404 -7.64 -19.29 17.44
C PHE A 404 -8.60 -19.18 18.64
N PRO A 405 -8.72 -18.02 19.31
CA PRO A 405 -9.82 -17.81 20.24
C PRO A 405 -11.11 -17.68 19.42
N VAL A 406 -12.04 -18.61 19.65
CA VAL A 406 -13.43 -18.46 19.23
C VAL A 406 -14.08 -17.52 20.25
N ASP A 407 -14.11 -16.23 19.95
CA ASP A 407 -14.93 -15.28 20.70
C ASP A 407 -16.39 -15.50 20.29
N THR A 408 -17.10 -16.33 21.05
CA THR A 408 -18.56 -16.44 20.97
C THR A 408 -19.16 -15.14 21.48
N VAL A 409 -19.42 -14.19 20.58
CA VAL A 409 -20.19 -12.99 20.90
C VAL A 409 -21.66 -13.40 21.02
N LEU A 410 -22.07 -13.82 22.23
CA LEU A 410 -23.47 -13.92 22.59
C LEU A 410 -24.06 -12.51 22.63
N SER A 411 -24.88 -12.17 21.64
CA SER A 411 -25.68 -10.94 21.67
C SER A 411 -26.74 -11.06 22.76
N THR A 412 -26.54 -10.38 23.89
CA THR A 412 -27.62 -10.12 24.85
C THR A 412 -28.66 -9.21 24.20
N VAL A 413 -29.77 -9.81 23.76
CA VAL A 413 -30.99 -9.08 23.40
C VAL A 413 -31.61 -8.57 24.70
N GLN A 414 -31.53 -7.26 24.94
CA GLN A 414 -32.35 -6.61 25.94
C GLN A 414 -33.79 -6.55 25.42
N VAL A 415 -34.63 -7.48 25.88
CA VAL A 415 -36.08 -7.41 25.71
C VAL A 415 -36.61 -6.44 26.76
N THR A 416 -37.06 -5.28 26.32
CA THR A 416 -37.88 -4.37 27.12
C THR A 416 -39.32 -4.88 27.13
N THR A 417 -39.75 -5.48 28.22
CA THR A 417 -41.16 -5.75 28.51
C THR A 417 -41.69 -4.68 29.46
N ASP A 418 -42.60 -3.85 28.99
CA ASP A 418 -43.61 -3.24 29.85
C ASP A 418 -44.91 -3.20 29.04
N ASP A 419 -45.74 -4.23 29.21
CA ASP A 419 -47.16 -4.09 28.94
C ASP A 419 -48.00 -4.98 29.85
N ARG A 420 -49.12 -4.39 30.24
CA ARG A 420 -49.94 -4.66 31.40
C ARG A 420 -50.75 -5.96 31.32
N LYS A 421 -50.85 -6.61 32.49
CA LYS A 421 -51.98 -7.39 33.07
C LYS A 421 -53.11 -7.82 32.11
N ASN A 422 -53.26 -9.13 31.96
CA ASN A 422 -54.49 -9.93 32.10
C ASN A 422 -54.03 -11.40 31.94
N GLY A 423 -53.95 -12.23 32.98
CA GLY A 423 -55.10 -12.76 33.72
C GLY A 423 -55.68 -13.94 32.95
N LEU A 424 -55.16 -15.15 33.18
CA LEU A 424 -55.83 -16.46 33.00
C LEU A 424 -54.87 -17.57 33.48
N GLU A 425 -55.14 -18.11 34.67
CA GLU A 425 -54.64 -19.42 35.13
C GLU A 425 -55.19 -20.52 34.21
N TYR A 426 -54.40 -21.57 33.93
CA TYR A 426 -54.84 -22.96 34.08
C TYR A 426 -53.63 -23.91 34.20
N THR A 427 -53.84 -24.90 35.06
CA THR A 427 -52.98 -25.91 35.66
C THR A 427 -52.38 -26.97 34.72
N LEU A 428 -51.11 -27.34 35.00
CA LEU A 428 -50.43 -28.55 34.49
C LEU A 428 -50.99 -29.81 35.18
N PRO A 429 -51.24 -30.93 34.46
CA PRO A 429 -51.29 -32.24 35.08
C PRO A 429 -49.89 -32.84 35.18
N GLY A 430 -49.65 -33.45 36.34
CA GLY A 430 -48.37 -33.97 36.77
C GLY A 430 -47.88 -35.22 36.05
N SER A 431 -46.59 -35.44 36.28
CA SER A 431 -45.80 -36.64 36.05
C SER A 431 -46.37 -37.90 36.72
N ASP A 432 -46.35 -39.00 35.98
CA ASP A 432 -46.17 -40.38 36.46
C ASP A 432 -45.29 -41.06 35.38
N VAL A 433 -44.02 -41.40 35.62
CA VAL A 433 -43.52 -42.59 36.34
C VAL A 433 -44.27 -43.87 35.96
N HIS A 434 -43.87 -44.48 34.83
CA HIS A 434 -43.26 -45.80 34.80
C HIS A 434 -42.58 -46.09 33.46
#